data_AF-D0QDR5-F1
#
_entry.id   AF-D0QDR5-F1
#
_cell.length_a   1.000
_cell.length_b   1.000
_cell.length_c   1.000
_cell.angle_alpha   90.00
_cell.angle_beta   90.00
_cell.angle_gamma   90.00
#
_symmetry.space_group_name_H-M   'P 1'
#
loop_
_entity.id
_entity.type
_entity.pdbx_description
1 polymer ?
#
loop_
_entity_poly.entity_id
_entity_poly.type
_entity_poly.pdbx_seq_one_letter_code
_entity_poly.pdbx_strand_id
1 'polypeptide(L)'
;VNVLHSQGKRMIVIIGGRSYLALGQRTTENWNSVVDCMPLIFLVDPVFGCCTSYSLPALQSGFSFHLSLAQHDTIYIIGGYSMANNTRPPHFYRIKIDLPLGSPAVSCCILLGGISVSSAIMTQTKEQEFVIVGGYQSDNQKRMVCNTVNLGNNNIEIVEREAPEWTPDIKHCKTWFGSDMGNGVVLFGIPGENRQLGSEANYFFFLKCQEESDHSSEQMAQVCSQSSSEDAGES
;
A
#
# COMPACT_ATOMS: atom_id res chain seq x y z
N VAL A 1 -3.38 -0.43 7.33
CA VAL A 1 -3.65 -1.08 8.63
C VAL A 1 -3.78 -2.57 8.37
N ASN A 2 -3.11 -3.41 9.14
CA ASN A 2 -3.13 -4.86 8.92
C ASN A 2 -3.96 -5.55 9.99
N VAL A 3 -4.67 -6.62 9.61
CA VAL A 3 -5.40 -7.47 10.55
C VAL A 3 -4.82 -8.88 10.45
N LEU A 4 -4.42 -9.42 11.59
CA LEU A 4 -3.87 -10.78 11.69
C LEU A 4 -4.81 -11.70 12.43
N HIS A 5 -4.67 -12.99 12.14
CA HIS A 5 -5.36 -14.09 12.78
C HIS A 5 -4.35 -15.10 13.30
N SER A 6 -4.35 -15.34 14.62
CA SER A 6 -3.47 -16.32 15.26
C SER A 6 -4.22 -17.01 16.40
N GLN A 7 -4.19 -18.35 16.43
CA GLN A 7 -4.87 -19.16 17.44
C GLN A 7 -6.36 -18.80 17.65
N GLY A 8 -7.07 -18.48 16.57
CA GLY A 8 -8.49 -18.07 16.61
C GLY A 8 -8.75 -16.65 17.11
N LYS A 9 -7.69 -15.88 17.43
CA LYS A 9 -7.78 -14.47 17.83
C LYS A 9 -7.43 -13.56 16.66
N ARG A 10 -8.04 -12.36 16.65
CA ARG A 10 -7.75 -11.30 15.69
C ARG A 10 -6.99 -10.15 16.37
N MET A 11 -6.00 -9.60 15.70
CA MET A 11 -5.22 -8.46 16.20
C MET A 11 -5.01 -7.44 15.09
N ILE A 12 -5.23 -6.16 15.38
CA ILE A 12 -4.89 -5.08 14.47
C ILE A 12 -3.42 -4.71 14.69
N VAL A 13 -2.67 -4.54 13.60
CA VAL A 13 -1.26 -4.16 13.66
C VAL A 13 -1.04 -2.84 12.92
N ILE A 14 -0.38 -1.90 13.62
CA ILE A 14 -0.02 -0.58 13.10
C ILE A 14 1.49 -0.41 13.24
N ILE A 15 2.15 0.04 12.18
CA ILE A 15 3.60 0.21 12.12
C ILE A 15 3.95 1.36 11.18
N GLY A 16 4.95 2.16 11.56
CA GLY A 16 5.49 3.24 10.75
C GLY A 16 4.52 4.40 10.51
N GLY A 17 4.80 5.18 9.48
CA GLY A 17 4.06 6.39 9.13
C GLY A 17 4.79 7.67 9.55
N ARG A 18 4.10 8.80 9.37
CA ARG A 18 4.60 10.13 9.74
C ARG A 18 3.65 10.80 10.70
N SER A 19 4.21 11.65 11.56
CA SER A 19 3.46 12.57 12.40
C SER A 19 4.01 13.98 12.26
N TYR A 20 3.27 14.96 12.75
CA TYR A 20 3.86 16.26 13.04
C TYR A 20 4.91 16.14 14.14
N LEU A 21 5.74 17.17 14.25
CA LEU A 21 6.64 17.36 15.39
C LEU A 21 5.84 17.33 16.70
N ALA A 22 6.46 16.75 17.74
CA ALA A 22 5.88 16.71 19.08
C ALA A 22 5.64 18.13 19.61
N LEU A 23 4.69 18.28 20.54
CA LEU A 23 4.27 19.58 21.08
C LEU A 23 5.44 20.45 21.57
N GLY A 24 6.47 19.87 22.18
CA GLY A 24 7.65 20.59 22.66
C GLY A 24 8.65 21.03 21.57
N GLN A 25 8.46 20.61 20.33
CA GLN A 25 9.32 20.92 19.17
C GLN A 25 8.59 21.68 18.06
N ARG A 26 7.26 21.78 18.14
CA ARG A 26 6.40 22.40 17.12
C ARG A 26 6.20 23.89 17.41
N THR A 27 6.49 24.72 16.43
CA THR A 27 6.30 26.17 16.39
C THR A 27 5.43 26.53 15.20
N THR A 28 5.04 27.81 15.09
CA THR A 28 4.33 28.32 13.91
C THR A 28 5.18 28.26 12.64
N GLU A 29 6.49 28.39 12.75
CA GLU A 29 7.44 28.34 11.62
C GLU A 29 7.58 26.92 11.03
N ASN A 30 7.52 25.89 11.88
CA ASN A 30 7.63 24.49 11.47
C ASN A 30 6.28 23.74 11.58
N TRP A 31 5.16 24.48 11.55
CA TRP A 31 3.84 23.94 11.88
C TRP A 31 3.46 22.72 11.04
N ASN A 32 3.79 22.72 9.75
CA ASN A 32 3.48 21.62 8.83
C ASN A 32 4.63 20.63 8.65
N SER A 33 5.73 20.79 9.40
CA SER A 33 6.85 19.86 9.35
C SER A 33 6.47 18.52 9.97
N VAL A 34 6.85 17.45 9.29
CA VAL A 34 6.59 16.08 9.69
C VAL A 34 7.89 15.32 9.92
N VAL A 35 7.80 14.27 10.72
CA VAL A 35 8.88 13.31 10.97
C VAL A 35 8.33 11.90 10.79
N ASP A 36 9.18 10.93 10.49
CA ASP A 36 8.77 9.53 10.60
C ASP A 36 8.55 9.18 12.08
N CYS A 37 7.51 8.40 12.33
CA CYS A 37 7.22 7.88 13.67
C CYS A 37 8.35 6.94 14.13
N MET A 38 8.52 6.79 15.45
CA MET A 38 9.39 5.75 15.98
C MET A 38 8.99 4.37 15.43
N PRO A 39 9.94 3.49 15.11
CA PRO A 39 9.68 2.20 14.47
C PRO A 39 9.16 1.14 15.46
N LEU A 40 8.06 1.47 16.14
CA LEU A 40 7.34 0.57 17.04
C LEU A 40 6.24 -0.16 16.29
N ILE A 41 5.94 -1.37 16.75
CA ILE A 41 4.78 -2.16 16.33
C ILE A 41 3.71 -2.01 17.39
N PHE A 42 2.55 -1.50 17.01
CA PHE A 42 1.40 -1.39 17.88
C PHE A 42 0.43 -2.53 17.58
N LEU A 43 0.13 -3.33 18.59
CA LEU A 43 -0.91 -4.35 18.58
C LEU A 43 -2.16 -3.78 19.25
N VAL A 44 -3.24 -3.69 18.51
CA VAL A 44 -4.53 -3.17 18.98
C VAL A 44 -5.55 -4.30 18.98
N ASP A 45 -6.00 -4.66 20.18
CA ASP A 45 -7.07 -5.64 20.35
C ASP A 45 -8.40 -4.98 19.97
N PRO A 46 -9.07 -5.43 18.90
CA PRO A 46 -10.31 -4.81 18.45
C PRO A 46 -11.53 -5.13 19.31
N VAL A 47 -11.45 -6.13 20.20
CA VAL A 47 -12.53 -6.52 21.12
C VAL A 47 -12.49 -5.64 22.36
N PHE A 48 -11.31 -5.46 22.94
CA PHE A 48 -11.15 -4.71 24.20
C PHE A 48 -10.67 -3.27 24.02
N GLY A 49 -10.17 -2.91 22.83
CA GLY A 49 -9.58 -1.59 22.55
C GLY A 49 -8.21 -1.36 23.20
N CYS A 50 -7.60 -2.41 23.77
CA CYS A 50 -6.29 -2.31 24.39
C CYS A 50 -5.19 -2.22 23.32
N CYS A 51 -4.17 -1.39 23.58
CA CYS A 51 -3.03 -1.23 22.70
C CYS A 51 -1.73 -1.54 23.45
N THR A 52 -0.88 -2.38 22.87
CA THR A 52 0.48 -2.65 23.36
C THR A 52 1.50 -2.37 22.26
N SER A 53 2.66 -1.82 22.63
CA SER A 53 3.72 -1.47 21.68
C SER A 53 4.96 -2.32 21.88
N TYR A 54 5.59 -2.72 20.77
CA TYR A 54 6.80 -3.53 20.75
C TYR A 54 7.91 -2.82 19.97
N SER A 55 9.10 -2.78 20.56
CA SER A 55 10.32 -2.35 19.88
C SER A 55 11.09 -3.60 19.43
N LEU A 56 11.47 -3.66 18.16
CA LEU A 56 12.21 -4.78 17.59
C LEU A 56 13.59 -4.31 17.11
N PRO A 57 14.69 -5.00 17.45
CA PRO A 57 16.05 -4.60 17.04
C PRO A 57 16.26 -4.49 15.53
N ALA A 58 15.48 -5.25 14.74
CA ALA A 58 15.55 -5.23 13.27
C ALA A 58 15.00 -3.93 12.66
N LEU A 59 14.20 -3.16 13.40
CA LEU A 59 13.57 -1.92 12.94
C LEU A 59 14.29 -0.73 13.57
N GLN A 60 15.35 -0.26 12.91
CA GLN A 60 16.27 0.73 13.49
C GLN A 60 15.86 2.18 13.25
N SER A 61 15.15 2.46 12.16
CA SER A 61 14.72 3.80 11.78
C SER A 61 13.24 3.83 11.44
N GLY A 62 12.60 4.98 11.66
CA GLY A 62 11.25 5.23 11.17
C GLY A 62 11.18 5.14 9.64
N PHE A 63 10.04 4.68 9.15
CA PHE A 63 9.73 4.57 7.73
C PHE A 63 8.24 4.82 7.48
N SER A 64 7.94 5.32 6.29
CA SER A 64 6.59 5.69 5.85
C SER A 64 6.34 5.26 4.41
N PHE A 65 5.07 5.22 4.00
CA PHE A 65 4.66 4.87 2.63
C PHE A 65 5.19 3.52 2.12
N HIS A 66 5.33 2.56 3.03
CA HIS A 66 5.69 1.18 2.72
C HIS A 66 4.45 0.38 2.31
N LEU A 67 4.67 -0.73 1.62
CA LEU A 67 3.65 -1.75 1.41
C LEU A 67 3.59 -2.66 2.63
N SER A 68 2.38 -3.16 2.94
CA SER A 68 2.18 -4.16 3.98
C SER A 68 1.25 -5.26 3.51
N LEU A 69 1.64 -6.51 3.71
CA LEU A 69 0.88 -7.70 3.35
C LEU A 69 0.67 -8.56 4.59
N ALA A 70 -0.58 -8.76 5.00
CA ALA A 70 -0.93 -9.61 6.13
C ALA A 70 -1.37 -10.99 5.63
N GLN A 71 -0.74 -12.04 6.16
CA GLN A 71 -1.08 -13.43 5.88
C GLN A 71 -1.09 -14.20 7.20
N HIS A 72 -2.26 -14.68 7.63
CA HIS A 72 -2.46 -15.37 8.91
C HIS A 72 -1.91 -14.58 10.11
N ASP A 73 -0.82 -15.07 10.72
CA ASP A 73 -0.16 -14.54 11.91
C ASP A 73 1.08 -13.68 11.56
N THR A 74 1.29 -13.41 10.27
CA THR A 74 2.52 -12.81 9.74
C THR A 74 2.21 -11.56 8.90
N ILE A 75 3.03 -10.52 9.05
CA ILE A 75 3.02 -9.32 8.21
C ILE A 75 4.34 -9.21 7.47
N TYR A 76 4.25 -8.95 6.18
CA TYR A 76 5.39 -8.57 5.36
C TYR A 76 5.38 -7.06 5.15
N ILE A 77 6.51 -6.40 5.40
CA ILE A 77 6.72 -4.98 5.12
C ILE A 77 7.71 -4.88 3.96
N ILE A 78 7.34 -4.17 2.90
CA ILE A 78 8.12 -4.06 1.68
C ILE A 78 8.34 -2.59 1.34
N GLY A 79 9.61 -2.22 1.11
CA GLY A 79 10.04 -0.88 0.76
C GLY A 79 9.70 0.16 1.84
N GLY A 80 9.24 1.31 1.39
CA GLY A 80 9.02 2.50 2.20
C GLY A 80 10.07 3.58 1.93
N TYR A 81 9.84 4.72 2.56
CA TYR A 81 10.71 5.87 2.55
C TYR A 81 11.13 6.19 3.98
N SER A 82 12.39 6.58 4.17
CA SER A 82 12.89 7.07 5.46
C SER A 82 13.33 8.54 5.34
N MET A 83 12.72 9.41 6.16
CA MET A 83 13.04 10.83 6.30
C MET A 83 14.42 11.04 6.92
N ALA A 84 14.86 10.13 7.80
CA ALA A 84 16.14 10.27 8.51
C ALA A 84 17.33 10.32 7.56
N ASN A 85 17.27 9.59 6.44
CA ASN A 85 18.34 9.51 5.46
C ASN A 85 17.93 9.97 4.05
N ASN A 86 16.68 10.41 3.85
CA ASN A 86 16.10 10.73 2.55
C ASN A 86 16.29 9.61 1.51
N THR A 87 16.07 8.36 1.92
CA THR A 87 16.22 7.20 1.03
C THR A 87 14.97 6.32 1.01
N ARG A 88 14.91 5.44 0.02
CA ARG A 88 13.93 4.35 -0.08
C ARG A 88 14.65 3.03 0.14
N PRO A 89 14.97 2.67 1.39
CA PRO A 89 15.68 1.43 1.67
C PRO A 89 14.86 0.25 1.13
N PRO A 90 15.50 -0.79 0.54
CA PRO A 90 14.82 -1.98 0.05
C PRO A 90 14.43 -2.89 1.22
N HIS A 91 13.67 -2.35 2.18
CA HIS A 91 13.20 -3.08 3.33
C HIS A 91 12.37 -4.27 2.88
N PHE A 92 12.66 -5.42 3.49
CA PHE A 92 11.84 -6.60 3.35
C PHE A 92 11.82 -7.32 4.67
N TYR A 93 10.79 -7.07 5.46
CA TYR A 93 10.66 -7.62 6.80
C TYR A 93 9.54 -8.62 6.86
N ARG A 94 9.77 -9.74 7.55
CA ARG A 94 8.74 -10.67 7.99
C ARG A 94 8.55 -10.52 9.48
N ILE A 95 7.39 -10.04 9.89
CA ILE A 95 7.02 -9.86 11.29
C ILE A 95 6.01 -10.95 11.64
N LYS A 96 6.37 -11.85 12.56
CA LYS A 96 5.46 -12.90 13.05
C LYS A 96 4.92 -12.54 14.42
N ILE A 97 3.61 -12.66 14.59
CA ILE A 97 2.88 -12.32 15.82
C ILE A 97 2.07 -13.53 16.28
N ASP A 98 2.50 -14.14 17.38
CA ASP A 98 1.77 -15.24 18.03
C ASP A 98 0.95 -14.71 19.22
N LEU A 99 -0.27 -15.23 19.39
CA LEU A 99 -1.26 -14.76 20.36
C LEU A 99 -1.65 -15.85 21.39
N PRO A 100 -0.71 -16.34 22.21
CA PRO A 100 -0.98 -17.35 23.24
C PRO A 100 -1.97 -16.82 24.30
N LEU A 101 -2.33 -17.65 25.29
CA LEU A 101 -3.20 -17.25 26.42
C LEU A 101 -2.62 -16.15 27.34
N GLY A 102 -1.40 -15.66 27.07
CA GLY A 102 -0.75 -14.56 27.79
C GLY A 102 -0.34 -13.40 26.87
N SER A 103 0.86 -12.88 27.08
CA SER A 103 1.39 -11.77 26.28
C SER A 103 1.68 -12.20 24.83
N PRO A 104 1.35 -11.37 23.83
CA PRO A 104 1.75 -11.61 22.45
C PRO A 104 3.26 -11.74 22.29
N ALA A 105 3.69 -12.70 21.47
CA ALA A 105 5.08 -12.88 21.07
C ALA A 105 5.28 -12.27 19.67
N VAL A 106 6.20 -11.32 19.55
CA VAL A 106 6.47 -10.61 18.30
C VAL A 106 7.92 -10.82 17.91
N SER A 107 8.15 -11.25 16.68
CA SER A 107 9.50 -11.44 16.12
C SER A 107 9.59 -10.85 14.72
N CYS A 108 10.79 -10.40 14.32
CA CYS A 108 11.05 -9.87 12.99
C CYS A 108 12.28 -10.54 12.38
N CYS A 109 12.15 -10.97 11.13
CA CYS A 109 13.25 -11.44 10.29
C CYS A 109 13.43 -10.48 9.11
N ILE A 110 14.67 -10.15 8.79
CA ILE A 110 15.01 -9.44 7.56
C ILE A 110 15.15 -10.47 6.44
N LEU A 111 14.42 -10.27 5.35
CA LEU A 111 14.44 -11.11 4.17
C LEU A 111 15.35 -10.50 3.09
N LEU A 112 15.86 -11.35 2.20
CA LEU A 112 16.61 -10.93 1.02
C LEU A 112 15.67 -10.65 -0.16
N GLY A 113 16.11 -9.84 -1.12
CA GLY A 113 15.33 -9.55 -2.34
C GLY A 113 14.28 -8.43 -2.17
N GLY A 114 14.45 -7.55 -1.18
CA GLY A 114 13.61 -6.36 -1.05
C GLY A 114 13.77 -5.39 -2.23
N ILE A 115 12.74 -4.56 -2.45
CA ILE A 115 12.73 -3.56 -3.52
C ILE A 115 12.72 -2.14 -2.96
N SER A 116 13.49 -1.25 -3.58
CA SER A 116 13.52 0.18 -3.25
C SER A 116 12.33 0.88 -3.89
N VAL A 117 11.27 1.11 -3.10
CA VAL A 117 10.05 1.77 -3.56
C VAL A 117 9.30 2.43 -2.40
N SER A 118 8.63 3.56 -2.65
CA SER A 118 7.65 4.14 -1.73
C SER A 118 6.33 4.43 -2.44
N SER A 119 5.21 4.41 -1.70
CA SER A 119 3.87 4.72 -2.21
C SER A 119 3.45 3.86 -3.41
N ALA A 120 3.97 2.63 -3.49
CA ALA A 120 3.51 1.65 -4.45
C ALA A 120 2.11 1.14 -4.08
N ILE A 121 1.46 0.52 -5.05
CA ILE A 121 0.15 -0.10 -4.91
C ILE A 121 0.34 -1.60 -5.05
N MET A 122 -0.32 -2.38 -4.21
CA MET A 122 -0.30 -3.83 -4.26
C MET A 122 -1.73 -4.33 -4.42
N THR A 123 -1.97 -5.19 -5.40
CA THR A 123 -3.28 -5.81 -5.67
C THR A 123 -3.12 -7.33 -5.71
N GLN A 124 -4.11 -8.06 -5.22
CA GLN A 124 -4.11 -9.52 -5.27
C GLN A 124 -4.59 -10.01 -6.64
N THR A 125 -3.78 -10.78 -7.35
CA THR A 125 -4.14 -11.32 -8.67
C THR A 125 -4.67 -12.75 -8.60
N LYS A 126 -4.11 -13.59 -7.72
CA LYS A 126 -4.57 -14.97 -7.47
C LYS A 126 -4.47 -15.30 -5.99
N GLU A 127 -4.86 -16.51 -5.61
CA GLU A 127 -4.51 -17.02 -4.28
C GLU A 127 -2.99 -16.98 -4.10
N GLN A 128 -2.53 -16.38 -3.00
CA GLN A 128 -1.10 -16.28 -2.67
C GLN A 128 -0.22 -15.53 -3.69
N GLU A 129 -0.81 -14.83 -4.67
CA GLU A 129 -0.09 -14.06 -5.69
C GLU A 129 -0.58 -12.61 -5.69
N PHE A 130 0.36 -11.66 -5.64
CA PHE A 130 0.08 -10.23 -5.65
C PHE A 130 0.95 -9.54 -6.69
N VAL A 131 0.50 -8.40 -7.18
CA VAL A 131 1.29 -7.55 -8.07
C VAL A 131 1.51 -6.21 -7.40
N ILE A 132 2.77 -5.78 -7.36
CA ILE A 132 3.20 -4.45 -6.97
C ILE A 132 3.37 -3.61 -8.22
N VAL A 133 2.68 -2.48 -8.27
CA VAL A 133 2.74 -1.51 -9.36
C VAL A 133 2.98 -0.10 -8.85
N GLY A 134 3.67 0.68 -9.68
CA GLY A 134 3.89 2.09 -9.47
C GLY A 134 4.71 2.47 -8.23
N GLY A 135 4.41 3.65 -7.67
CA GLY A 135 5.21 4.25 -6.61
C GLY A 135 6.42 5.02 -7.14
N TYR A 136 7.40 5.23 -6.27
CA TYR A 136 8.58 6.07 -6.54
C TYR A 136 9.85 5.34 -6.16
N GLN A 137 10.89 5.42 -6.98
CA GLN A 137 12.22 4.88 -6.68
C GLN A 137 13.19 5.97 -6.19
N SER A 138 12.94 7.23 -6.55
CA SER A 138 13.60 8.42 -6.02
C SER A 138 12.63 9.60 -6.01
N ASP A 139 13.03 10.75 -5.47
CA ASP A 139 12.14 11.92 -5.33
C ASP A 139 11.70 12.51 -6.67
N ASN A 140 12.48 12.26 -7.72
CA ASN A 140 12.22 12.77 -9.07
C ASN A 140 11.91 11.64 -10.07
N GLN A 141 11.79 10.39 -9.62
CA GLN A 141 11.60 9.25 -10.51
C GLN A 141 10.52 8.30 -10.01
N LYS A 142 9.43 8.21 -10.78
CA LYS A 142 8.40 7.18 -10.63
C LYS A 142 9.00 5.80 -10.91
N ARG A 143 8.50 4.77 -10.24
CA ARG A 143 8.89 3.38 -10.49
C ARG A 143 8.00 2.79 -11.60
N MET A 144 8.56 2.63 -12.79
CA MET A 144 7.82 2.10 -13.95
C MET A 144 7.81 0.56 -14.04
N VAL A 145 8.69 -0.09 -13.28
CA VAL A 145 8.80 -1.56 -13.18
C VAL A 145 7.70 -2.11 -12.28
N CYS A 146 7.11 -3.23 -12.66
CA CYS A 146 6.15 -3.99 -11.85
C CYS A 146 6.81 -5.24 -11.27
N ASN A 147 6.29 -5.72 -10.15
CA ASN A 147 6.79 -6.94 -9.51
C ASN A 147 5.63 -7.86 -9.16
N THR A 148 5.86 -9.16 -9.24
CA THR A 148 4.97 -10.17 -8.64
C THR A 148 5.51 -10.55 -7.27
N VAL A 149 4.63 -10.67 -6.29
CA VAL A 149 4.91 -11.22 -4.97
C VAL A 149 4.24 -12.58 -4.90
N ASN A 150 5.05 -13.64 -4.81
CA ASN A 150 4.55 -14.99 -4.61
C ASN A 150 4.69 -15.35 -3.13
N LEU A 151 3.58 -15.66 -2.48
CA LEU A 151 3.55 -16.30 -1.18
C LEU A 151 3.57 -17.81 -1.38
N GLY A 152 4.47 -18.50 -0.68
CA GLY A 152 4.32 -19.93 -0.44
C GLY A 152 4.08 -20.19 1.04
N ASN A 153 4.09 -21.48 1.43
CA ASN A 153 3.76 -21.89 2.79
C ASN A 153 4.63 -21.22 3.87
N ASN A 154 5.93 -21.03 3.59
CA ASN A 154 6.91 -20.47 4.54
C ASN A 154 7.86 -19.45 3.90
N ASN A 155 7.71 -19.18 2.61
CA ASN A 155 8.55 -18.28 1.83
C ASN A 155 7.70 -17.19 1.18
N ILE A 156 8.36 -16.08 0.89
CA ILE A 156 7.83 -15.01 0.07
C ILE A 156 8.96 -14.57 -0.86
N GLU A 157 8.64 -14.36 -2.12
CA GLU A 157 9.58 -13.89 -3.12
C GLU A 157 8.99 -12.71 -3.88
N ILE A 158 9.86 -11.78 -4.27
CA ILE A 158 9.51 -10.64 -5.11
C ILE A 158 10.29 -10.82 -6.41
N VAL A 159 9.56 -11.02 -7.50
CA VAL A 159 10.13 -11.21 -8.83
C VAL A 159 9.73 -10.06 -9.74
N GLU A 160 10.61 -9.66 -10.65
CA GLU A 160 10.27 -8.66 -11.66
C GLU A 160 9.28 -9.24 -12.67
N ARG A 161 8.32 -8.42 -13.09
CA ARG A 161 7.32 -8.76 -14.11
C ARG A 161 7.42 -7.76 -15.25
N GLU A 162 7.05 -8.20 -16.44
CA GLU A 162 6.84 -7.30 -17.58
C GLU A 162 5.93 -6.13 -17.19
N ALA A 163 6.41 -4.91 -17.44
CA ALA A 163 5.66 -3.71 -17.18
C ALA A 163 4.57 -3.54 -18.25
N PRO A 164 3.39 -2.98 -17.90
CA PRO A 164 2.39 -2.65 -18.90
C PRO A 164 2.90 -1.58 -19.86
N GLU A 165 2.27 -1.47 -21.02
CA GLU A 165 2.54 -0.37 -21.94
C GLU A 165 1.99 0.95 -21.37
N TRP A 166 2.85 1.67 -20.66
CA TRP A 166 2.49 2.98 -20.13
C TRP A 166 2.29 4.01 -21.24
N THR A 167 1.16 4.72 -21.19
CA THR A 167 0.86 5.83 -22.10
C THR A 167 1.90 6.95 -21.97
N PRO A 168 2.09 7.78 -23.01
CA PRO A 168 2.95 8.96 -22.92
C PRO A 168 2.61 9.86 -21.74
N ASP A 169 1.33 10.05 -21.43
CA ASP A 169 0.90 10.92 -20.32
C ASP A 169 1.39 10.38 -18.97
N ILE A 170 1.26 9.07 -18.73
CA ILE A 170 1.76 8.42 -17.51
C ILE A 170 3.29 8.47 -17.46
N LYS A 171 3.97 8.25 -18.60
CA LYS A 171 5.44 8.29 -18.68
C LYS A 171 5.99 9.68 -18.32
N HIS A 172 5.44 10.74 -18.92
CA HIS A 172 5.96 12.11 -18.79
C HIS A 172 5.46 12.84 -17.54
N CYS A 173 4.33 12.44 -16.95
CA CYS A 173 3.85 13.09 -15.74
C CYS A 173 4.82 12.91 -14.57
N LYS A 174 5.01 13.95 -13.74
CA LYS A 174 5.95 13.90 -12.60
C LYS A 174 5.46 12.98 -11.48
N THR A 175 4.16 12.94 -11.24
CA THR A 175 3.56 12.25 -10.10
C THR A 175 2.38 11.39 -10.54
N TRP A 176 2.15 10.32 -9.79
CA TRP A 176 0.92 9.53 -9.87
C TRP A 176 0.46 9.17 -8.46
N PHE A 177 -0.79 8.76 -8.36
CA PHE A 177 -1.36 8.19 -7.16
C PHE A 177 -2.40 7.16 -7.57
N GLY A 178 -2.89 6.40 -6.61
CA GLY A 178 -3.85 5.36 -6.93
C GLY A 178 -4.10 4.45 -5.75
N SER A 179 -4.92 3.44 -6.00
CA SER A 179 -5.25 2.42 -5.02
C SER A 179 -5.60 1.12 -5.72
N ASP A 180 -5.44 0.03 -4.98
CA ASP A 180 -6.04 -1.25 -5.30
C ASP A 180 -7.57 -1.12 -5.30
N MET A 181 -8.22 -1.69 -6.32
CA MET A 181 -9.67 -1.84 -6.43
C MET A 181 -10.14 -3.27 -6.11
N GLY A 182 -9.21 -4.18 -5.80
CA GLY A 182 -9.45 -5.60 -5.66
C GLY A 182 -9.41 -6.32 -7.01
N ASN A 183 -9.44 -7.65 -6.95
CA ASN A 183 -9.50 -8.54 -8.12
C ASN A 183 -8.42 -8.23 -9.18
N GLY A 184 -7.21 -7.89 -8.75
CA GLY A 184 -6.10 -7.58 -9.63
C GLY A 184 -6.27 -6.28 -10.44
N VAL A 185 -7.16 -5.38 -10.04
CA VAL A 185 -7.38 -4.09 -10.72
C VAL A 185 -6.83 -2.95 -9.88
N VAL A 186 -6.08 -2.05 -10.50
CA VAL A 186 -5.55 -0.83 -9.88
C VAL A 186 -6.10 0.40 -10.58
N LEU A 187 -6.59 1.36 -9.80
CA LEU A 187 -6.93 2.70 -10.28
C LEU A 187 -5.70 3.60 -10.13
N PHE A 188 -5.25 4.20 -11.23
CA PHE A 188 -4.24 5.25 -11.25
C PHE A 188 -4.87 6.61 -11.53
N GLY A 189 -4.29 7.65 -10.94
CA GLY A 189 -4.54 9.04 -11.25
C GLY A 189 -3.24 9.78 -11.54
N ILE A 190 -3.24 10.63 -12.57
CA ILE A 190 -2.19 11.63 -12.82
C ILE A 190 -2.81 13.04 -12.80
N PRO A 191 -2.11 14.05 -12.29
CA PRO A 191 -2.59 15.43 -12.35
C PRO A 191 -2.69 15.91 -13.81
N GLY A 192 -3.72 16.70 -14.09
CA GLY A 192 -3.87 17.37 -15.37
C GLY A 192 -2.81 18.45 -15.58
N GLU A 193 -2.36 18.63 -16.83
CA GLU A 193 -1.25 19.54 -17.17
C GLU A 193 -1.62 21.03 -17.08
N ASN A 194 -2.90 21.39 -17.12
CA ASN A 194 -3.34 22.78 -17.31
C ASN A 194 -4.27 23.31 -16.22
N ARG A 195 -3.95 24.49 -15.67
CA ARG A 195 -4.79 25.21 -14.68
C ARG A 195 -5.79 26.17 -15.35
N GLN A 196 -6.28 25.85 -16.55
CA GLN A 196 -7.35 26.64 -17.15
C GLN A 196 -8.68 26.29 -16.49
N LEU A 197 -9.57 27.28 -16.35
CA LEU A 197 -10.93 27.03 -15.85
C LEU A 197 -11.60 25.96 -16.71
N GLY A 198 -11.94 24.83 -16.10
CA GLY A 198 -12.62 23.70 -16.78
C GLY A 198 -11.74 22.54 -17.20
N SER A 199 -10.42 22.57 -16.97
CA SER A 199 -9.59 21.36 -17.12
C SER A 199 -9.89 20.34 -16.02
N GLU A 200 -9.95 19.06 -16.39
CA GLU A 200 -9.98 17.96 -15.43
C GLU A 200 -8.77 18.06 -14.49
N ALA A 201 -9.01 17.98 -13.19
CA ALA A 201 -7.95 18.08 -12.20
C ALA A 201 -7.01 16.87 -12.26
N ASN A 202 -7.55 15.70 -12.58
CA ASN A 202 -6.81 14.45 -12.72
C ASN A 202 -7.38 13.61 -13.86
N TYR A 203 -6.50 12.88 -14.54
CA TYR A 203 -6.89 11.82 -15.47
C TYR A 203 -6.72 10.46 -14.79
N PHE A 204 -7.71 9.58 -14.95
CA PHE A 204 -7.74 8.28 -14.30
C PHE A 204 -7.62 7.13 -15.29
N PHE A 205 -6.92 6.08 -14.87
CA PHE A 205 -6.63 4.89 -15.68
C PHE A 205 -6.87 3.63 -14.86
N PHE A 206 -7.40 2.59 -15.48
CA PHE A 206 -7.45 1.25 -14.90
C PHE A 206 -6.29 0.42 -15.42
N LEU A 207 -5.56 -0.22 -14.51
CA LEU A 207 -4.58 -1.25 -14.84
C LEU A 207 -5.12 -2.59 -14.37
N LYS A 208 -5.39 -3.50 -15.31
CA LYS A 208 -5.72 -4.90 -15.01
C LYS A 208 -4.42 -5.71 -14.97
N CYS A 209 -4.15 -6.33 -13.82
CA CYS A 209 -2.93 -7.12 -13.59
C CYS A 209 -3.15 -8.63 -13.79
N GLN A 210 -4.40 -9.07 -13.96
CA GLN A 210 -4.79 -10.43 -14.31
C GLN A 210 -4.73 -10.64 -15.83
N GLU A 211 -4.33 -11.83 -16.25
CA GLU A 211 -4.51 -12.26 -17.65
C GLU A 211 -5.98 -12.57 -17.88
N GLU A 212 -6.54 -12.14 -19.01
CA GLU A 212 -7.92 -12.43 -19.36
C GLU A 212 -8.09 -13.95 -19.53
N SER A 213 -8.87 -14.57 -18.65
CA SER A 213 -9.55 -15.81 -19.03
C SER A 213 -10.79 -15.42 -19.83
N ASP A 214 -11.04 -16.12 -20.95
CA ASP A 214 -12.08 -15.86 -21.96
C ASP A 214 -13.54 -15.80 -21.43
N HIS A 215 -13.76 -15.86 -20.12
CA HIS A 215 -15.09 -15.93 -19.48
C HIS A 215 -15.48 -14.68 -18.67
N SER A 216 -14.63 -13.66 -18.56
CA SER A 216 -14.87 -12.49 -17.67
C SER A 216 -15.48 -11.26 -18.35
N SER A 217 -15.49 -11.21 -19.68
CA SER A 217 -15.95 -10.06 -20.47
C SER A 217 -17.46 -9.80 -20.39
N GLU A 218 -18.27 -10.78 -19.98
CA GLU A 218 -19.73 -10.63 -19.90
C GLU A 218 -20.24 -10.00 -18.58
N GLN A 219 -19.48 -10.08 -17.48
CA GLN A 219 -19.98 -9.59 -16.17
C GLN A 219 -19.90 -8.08 -15.99
N MET A 220 -19.01 -7.37 -16.69
CA MET A 220 -18.89 -5.92 -16.56
C MET A 220 -19.97 -5.13 -17.32
N ALA A 221 -20.62 -5.73 -18.33
CA ALA A 221 -21.65 -5.05 -19.11
C ALA A 221 -22.98 -4.86 -18.36
N GLN A 222 -23.20 -5.59 -17.26
CA GLN A 222 -24.52 -5.67 -16.61
C GLN A 222 -24.74 -4.68 -15.46
N VAL A 223 -23.72 -3.94 -15.01
CA VAL A 223 -23.83 -3.01 -13.86
C VAL A 223 -24.09 -1.55 -14.27
N CYS A 224 -23.92 -1.20 -15.55
CA CYS A 224 -24.04 0.19 -16.04
C CYS A 224 -25.34 0.47 -16.81
N SER A 225 -26.49 0.03 -16.31
CA SER A 225 -27.79 0.48 -16.83
C SER A 225 -28.75 0.81 -15.71
N GLN A 226 -28.58 2.00 -15.10
CA GLN A 226 -29.71 2.69 -14.48
C GLN A 226 -30.32 3.63 -15.51
N SER A 227 -31.52 3.27 -15.96
CA SER A 227 -32.37 4.10 -16.82
C SER A 227 -32.84 5.33 -16.05
N SER A 228 -32.53 6.52 -16.57
CA SER A 228 -33.15 7.78 -16.12
C SER A 228 -34.62 7.80 -16.55
N SER A 229 -35.54 7.63 -15.60
CA SER A 229 -36.94 7.93 -15.85
C SER A 229 -37.13 9.45 -15.85
N GLU A 230 -37.36 10.01 -17.03
CA GLU A 230 -37.86 11.36 -17.24
C GLU A 230 -39.30 11.44 -16.70
N ASP A 231 -39.53 12.32 -15.73
CA ASP A 231 -40.87 12.61 -15.23
C ASP A 231 -41.55 13.57 -16.22
N ALA A 232 -42.45 13.02 -17.03
CA ALA A 232 -43.31 13.78 -17.92
C ALA A 232 -44.44 14.42 -17.11
N GLY A 233 -44.59 15.74 -17.22
CA GLY A 233 -45.61 16.48 -16.51
C GLY A 233 -47.05 16.18 -16.97
N GLU A 234 -47.99 16.48 -16.06
CA GLU A 234 -49.43 16.75 -16.23
C GLU A 234 -49.94 17.07 -14.81
N SER A 235 -50.73 18.09 -14.46
CA SER A 235 -51.56 19.09 -15.14
C SER A 235 -51.65 20.36 -14.28
#